data_AF-A0A972BVM9-F1
#
_entry.id   AF-A0A972BVM9-F1
#
_cell.length_a   1.000
_cell.length_b   1.000
_cell.length_c   1.000
_cell.angle_alpha   90.00
_cell.angle_beta   90.00
_cell.angle_gamma   90.00
#
_symmetry.space_group_name_H-M   'P 1'
#
loop_
_entity.id
_entity.type
_entity.pdbx_description
1 polymer ?
#
loop_
_entity_poly.entity_id
_entity_poly.type
_entity_poly.pdbx_seq_one_letter_code
_entity_poly.pdbx_strand_id
1 'polypeptide(L)' 'DKDAAERVERVLEVPTLRAPVERGERLGRVVVKLDGKTLAERDLVAAASAAKRIALTTFIWYVNRPLVAVLKSWHLL' A
#
# COMPACT_ATOMS: atom_id res chain seq x y z
N ASP A 1 20.50 10.66 -35.42
CA ASP A 1 19.14 10.12 -35.28
C ASP A 1 19.07 8.79 -34.55
N LYS A 2 19.22 8.77 -33.22
CA LYS A 2 18.96 7.54 -32.47
C LYS A 2 18.64 7.74 -30.98
N ASP A 3 17.96 8.82 -30.63
CA ASP A 3 17.53 9.06 -29.25
C ASP A 3 16.16 9.74 -29.21
N ALA A 4 15.20 9.23 -30.00
CA ALA A 4 13.79 9.44 -29.69
C ALA A 4 13.49 8.59 -28.44
N ALA A 5 13.85 9.14 -27.28
CA ALA A 5 13.55 8.59 -25.98
C ALA A 5 12.03 8.42 -25.88
N GLU A 6 11.57 7.21 -26.18
CA GLU A 6 10.19 6.76 -26.07
C GLU A 6 9.75 7.00 -24.62
N ARG A 7 9.07 8.12 -24.39
CA ARG A 7 8.81 8.64 -23.04
C ARG A 7 7.59 7.91 -22.49
N VAL A 8 7.83 6.73 -21.94
CA VAL A 8 6.78 5.91 -21.31
C VAL A 8 6.33 6.60 -20.04
N GLU A 9 5.17 7.25 -20.10
CA GLU A 9 4.56 7.91 -18.94
C GLU A 9 3.60 6.94 -18.27
N ARG A 10 3.90 6.59 -17.01
CA ARG A 10 3.06 5.72 -16.18
C ARG A 10 2.26 6.61 -15.23
N VAL A 11 0.98 6.78 -15.52
CA VAL A 11 0.09 7.57 -14.67
C VAL A 11 -0.68 6.62 -13.76
N LEU A 12 -0.50 6.79 -12.46
CA LEU A 12 -1.20 6.02 -11.42
C LEU A 12 -2.39 6.85 -10.94
N GLU A 13 -3.59 6.47 -11.34
CA GLU A 13 -4.82 7.13 -10.87
C GLU A 13 -5.37 6.35 -9.67
N VAL A 14 -5.09 6.87 -8.48
CA VAL A 14 -5.57 6.30 -7.22
C VAL A 14 -6.41 7.35 -6.48
N PRO A 15 -7.72 7.12 -6.26
CA PRO A 15 -8.54 7.98 -5.42
C PRO A 15 -8.02 8.02 -3.98
N THR A 16 -8.50 8.96 -3.17
CA THR A 16 -8.13 9.04 -1.74
C THR A 16 -8.55 7.76 -1.00
N LEU A 17 -7.59 6.84 -0.81
CA LEU A 17 -7.80 5.56 -0.15
C LEU A 17 -7.92 5.74 1.36
N ARG A 18 -9.00 5.22 1.95
CA ARG A 18 -9.17 5.09 3.41
C ARG A 18 -9.34 3.63 3.77
N ALA A 19 -8.72 3.23 4.87
CA ALA A 19 -9.02 1.94 5.49
C ALA A 19 -10.48 1.89 5.98
N PRO A 20 -11.13 0.72 6.00
CA PRO A 20 -10.61 -0.60 5.66
C PRO A 20 -10.54 -0.85 4.14
N VAL A 21 -9.57 -1.67 3.72
CA VAL A 21 -9.44 -2.16 2.34
C VAL A 21 -9.29 -3.68 2.37
N GLU A 22 -10.05 -4.40 1.55
CA GLU A 22 -9.98 -5.85 1.44
C GLU A 22 -9.03 -6.31 0.34
N ARG A 23 -8.40 -7.49 0.52
CA ARG A 23 -7.56 -8.08 -0.53
C ARG A 23 -8.40 -8.36 -1.77
N GLY A 24 -7.91 -7.92 -2.92
CA GLY A 24 -8.59 -8.03 -4.20
C GLY A 24 -9.56 -6.87 -4.49
N GLU A 25 -9.78 -5.96 -3.53
CA GLU A 25 -10.60 -4.77 -3.75
C GLU A 25 -9.96 -3.87 -4.81
N ARG A 26 -10.78 -3.36 -5.74
CA ARG A 26 -10.33 -2.47 -6.81
C ARG A 26 -10.04 -1.09 -6.23
N LEU A 27 -8.78 -0.70 -6.24
CA LEU A 27 -8.29 0.57 -5.68
C LEU A 27 -8.23 1.69 -6.71
N GLY A 28 -8.10 1.37 -7.98
CA GLY A 28 -7.92 2.36 -9.02
C GLY A 28 -7.51 1.73 -10.33
N ARG A 29 -6.70 2.46 -11.11
CA ARG A 29 -6.30 2.02 -12.44
C ARG A 29 -4.88 2.45 -12.77
N VAL A 30 -4.13 1.55 -13.40
CA VAL A 30 -2.87 1.89 -14.07
C VAL A 30 -3.19 2.18 -15.53
N VAL A 31 -2.81 3.37 -15.98
CA VAL A 31 -2.87 3.75 -17.39
C VAL A 31 -1.45 3.95 -17.89
N VAL A 32 -1.05 3.15 -18.89
CA VAL A 32 0.23 3.32 -19.58
C VAL A 32 -0.01 4.16 -20.82
N LYS A 33 0.60 5.34 -20.86
CA LYS A 33 0.53 6.26 -21.99
C LYS A 33 1.87 6.29 -22.70
N LEU A 34 1.82 6.31 -24.03
CA LEU A 34 2.98 6.47 -24.90
C LEU A 34 2.63 7.53 -25.93
N ASP A 35 3.43 8.58 -25.98
CA ASP A 35 3.20 9.76 -26.83
C ASP A 35 1.77 10.32 -26.70
N GLY A 36 1.25 10.36 -25.47
CA GLY A 36 -0.10 10.85 -25.16
C GLY A 36 -1.25 9.90 -25.52
N LYS A 37 -0.96 8.74 -26.13
CA LYS A 37 -1.95 7.71 -26.45
C LYS A 37 -1.98 6.62 -25.39
N THR A 38 -3.16 6.28 -24.89
CA THR A 38 -3.34 5.17 -23.95
C THR A 38 -3.09 3.84 -24.67
N LEU A 39 -2.05 3.10 -24.24
CA LEU A 39 -1.70 1.80 -24.82
C LEU A 39 -2.35 0.64 -24.08
N ALA A 40 -2.38 0.73 -22.75
CA ALA A 40 -2.86 -0.34 -21.91
C ALA A 40 -3.46 0.22 -20.63
N GLU A 41 -4.53 -0.45 -20.22
CA GLU A 41 -5.31 -0.06 -19.07
C GLU A 41 -5.57 -1.30 -18.21
N ARG A 42 -5.22 -1.22 -16.92
CA ARG A 42 -5.35 -2.35 -15.99
C ARG A 42 -5.87 -1.89 -14.63
N ASP A 43 -6.74 -2.70 -14.05
CA ASP A 43 -7.27 -2.44 -12.72
C ASP A 43 -6.21 -2.69 -11.65
N LEU A 44 -6.06 -1.73 -10.74
CA LEU A 44 -5.25 -1.88 -9.53
C LEU A 44 -6.11 -2.54 -8.46
N VAL A 45 -5.67 -3.70 -7.98
CA VAL A 45 -6.31 -4.42 -6.87
C VAL A 45 -5.43 -4.43 -5.64
N ALA A 46 -6.05 -4.41 -4.46
CA ALA A 46 -5.34 -4.50 -3.20
C ALA A 46 -4.62 -5.85 -3.06
N ALA A 47 -3.30 -5.83 -2.96
CA ALA A 47 -2.50 -7.05 -2.80
C ALA A 47 -2.73 -7.72 -1.43
N ALA A 48 -3.03 -6.92 -0.40
CA ALA A 48 -3.27 -7.37 0.97
C ALA A 48 -4.36 -6.52 1.63
N SER A 49 -5.05 -7.11 2.61
CA SER A 49 -6.07 -6.40 3.39
C SER A 49 -5.43 -5.41 4.36
N ALA A 50 -5.96 -4.19 4.40
CA ALA A 50 -5.58 -3.16 5.36
C ALA A 50 -6.76 -2.90 6.31
N ALA A 51 -6.68 -3.45 7.52
CA ALA A 51 -7.70 -3.21 8.54
C ALA A 51 -7.62 -1.76 9.06
N LYS A 52 -8.78 -1.19 9.39
CA LYS A 52 -8.84 0.09 10.13
C LYS A 52 -8.16 -0.10 11.49
N ARG A 53 -7.38 0.88 11.95
CA ARG A 53 -6.84 0.85 13.32
C ARG A 53 -8.00 0.83 14.31
N ILE A 54 -8.05 -0.23 15.12
CA ILE A 54 -9.05 -0.37 16.19
C ILE A 54 -8.39 0.10 17.50
N ALA A 55 -9.15 0.77 18.36
CA ALA A 55 -8.65 1.27 19.64
C ALA A 55 -8.08 0.15 20.51
N LEU A 56 -8.70 -1.03 20.47
CA LEU A 56 -8.27 -2.21 21.22
C LEU A 56 -6.88 -2.72 20.81
N THR A 57 -6.57 -2.82 19.50
CA THR A 57 -5.23 -3.26 19.05
C THR A 57 -4.15 -2.25 19.41
N THR A 58 -4.50 -0.96 19.41
CA THR A 58 -3.62 0.11 19.88
C THR A 58 -3.37 0.02 21.39
N PHE A 59 -4.40 -0.26 22.18
CA PHE A 59 -4.30 -0.46 23.62
C PHE A 59 -3.46 -1.68 23.98
N ILE A 60 -3.70 -2.82 23.32
CA ILE A 60 -2.91 -4.05 23.51
C ILE A 60 -1.42 -3.79 23.23
N TRP A 61 -1.09 -3.04 22.18
CA TRP A 61 0.30 -2.70 21.89
C TRP A 61 0.90 -1.78 22.97
N TYR A 62 0.14 -0.80 23.45
CA TYR A 62 0.60 0.09 24.51
C TYR A 62 0.91 -0.66 25.82
N VAL A 63 0.11 -1.68 26.16
CA VAL A 63 0.32 -2.52 27.34
C VAL A 63 1.44 -3.55 27.13
N ASN A 64 1.50 -4.18 25.95
CA ASN A 64 2.49 -5.23 25.67
C ASN A 64 3.90 -4.68 25.43
N ARG A 65 4.05 -3.48 24.88
CA ARG A 65 5.36 -2.87 24.61
C ARG A 65 6.27 -2.78 25.85
N PRO A 66 5.83 -2.27 27.01
CA PRO A 66 6.66 -2.26 28.22
C PRO A 66 6.90 -3.67 28.75
N LEU A 67 5.93 -4.58 28.67
CA LEU A 67 6.08 -5.97 29.11
C LEU A 67 7.18 -6.69 28.31
N VAL A 68 7.19 -6.53 26.99
CA VAL A 68 8.25 -7.10 26.12
C VAL A 68 9.60 -6.47 26.41
N ALA A 69 9.66 -5.16 26.71
CA ALA A 69 10.91 -4.50 27.10
C ALA A 69 11.46 -5.05 28.43
N VAL A 70 10.58 -5.28 29.41
CA VAL A 70 10.97 -5.91 30.69
C VAL A 70 11.42 -7.35 30.47
N LEU A 71 10.69 -8.14 29.68
CA LEU A 71 11.06 -9.53 29.41
C LEU A 71 12.43 -9.65 28.70
N LYS A 72 12.67 -8.76 27.74
CA LYS A 72 13.96 -8.66 27.04
C LYS A 72 15.09 -8.22 27.97
N SER A 73 14.81 -7.33 28.92
CA SER A 73 15.80 -6.92 29.94
C SER A 73 16.21 -8.05 30.88
N TRP A 74 15.40 -9.11 30.99
CA TRP A 74 15.66 -10.28 31.82
C TRP A 74 16.31 -11.44 31.04
N HIS A 75 16.72 -11.24 29.78
CA HIS A 75 17.32 -12.28 28.91
C HIS A 75 16.47 -13.57 28.79
N LEU A 76 15.16 -13.47 28.99
CA LEU A 76 14.22 -14.59 28.84
C LEU A 76 13.78 -14.80 27.37
N LEU A 77 14.25 -13.94 26.45
CA LEU A 77 13.89 -13.87 25.04
C LEU A 77 15.06 -13.26 24.25
#